data_AF-A0A7Y5X961-F1
#
_entry.id   AF-A0A7Y5X961-F1
#
_cell.length_a   1.000
_cell.length_b   1.000
_cell.length_c   1.000
_cell.angle_alpha   90.00
_cell.angle_beta   90.00
_cell.angle_gamma   90.00
#
_symmetry.space_group_name_H-M   'P 1'
#
loop_
_entity.id
_entity.type
_entity.pdbx_description
1 polymer ?
#
loop_
_entity_poly.entity_id
_entity_poly.type
_entity_poly.pdbx_seq_one_letter_code
_entity_poly.pdbx_strand_id
1 'polypeptide(L)'
;MDVGAALSAVADPTRRAICQQLAHGQATTGQLAALFPISRPAVSQHLKVLRDAGLVRSVGPGRLSAYELDPAPLLEIEAWARAVAGSDPDAR
;
A
#
# COMPACT_ATOMS: atom_id res chain seq x y z
N MET A 1 -0.44 -8.92 10.82
CA MET A 1 0.77 -9.07 9.96
C MET A 1 1.97 -8.54 10.75
N ASP A 2 3.19 -8.50 10.19
CA ASP A 2 4.25 -7.68 10.81
C ASP A 2 4.00 -6.20 10.49
N VAL A 3 3.54 -5.44 11.49
CA VAL A 3 3.34 -3.98 11.41
C VAL A 3 4.61 -3.26 10.97
N GLY A 4 5.80 -3.78 11.32
CA GLY A 4 7.09 -3.22 10.93
C GLY A 4 7.32 -3.26 9.41
N ALA A 5 6.88 -4.32 8.72
CA ALA A 5 7.00 -4.44 7.27
C ALA A 5 6.12 -3.40 6.55
N ALA A 6 4.87 -3.22 7.02
CA ALA A 6 3.97 -2.21 6.47
C ALA A 6 4.48 -0.78 6.72
N LEU A 7 4.96 -0.47 7.93
CA LEU A 7 5.60 0.82 8.25
C LEU A 7 6.81 1.10 7.34
N SER A 8 7.69 0.13 7.17
CA SER A 8 8.86 0.23 6.29
C SER A 8 8.45 0.43 4.83
N ALA A 9 7.40 -0.25 4.38
CA ALA A 9 6.85 -0.07 3.05
C ALA A 9 6.26 1.35 2.86
N VAL A 10 5.48 1.88 3.79
CA VAL A 10 4.90 3.22 3.64
C VAL A 10 5.85 4.37 3.98
N ALA A 11 7.06 4.11 4.48
CA ALA A 11 8.07 5.15 4.71
C ALA A 11 8.53 5.85 3.42
N ASP A 12 8.42 5.18 2.26
CA ASP A 12 8.77 5.73 0.95
C ASP A 12 7.62 6.55 0.33
N PRO A 13 7.89 7.77 -0.17
CA PRO A 13 6.85 8.65 -0.71
C PRO A 13 6.18 8.11 -1.98
N THR A 14 6.93 7.44 -2.86
CA THR A 14 6.38 6.84 -4.09
C THR A 14 5.42 5.70 -3.74
N ARG A 15 5.79 4.86 -2.77
CA ARG A 15 4.92 3.78 -2.30
C ARG A 15 3.63 4.31 -1.66
N ARG A 16 3.70 5.39 -0.86
CA ARG A 16 2.48 6.07 -0.36
C ARG A 16 1.60 6.59 -1.48
N ALA A 17 2.20 7.24 -2.49
CA ALA A 17 1.45 7.77 -3.61
C ALA A 17 0.78 6.66 -4.43
N ILE A 18 1.43 5.50 -4.61
CA ILE A 18 0.80 4.32 -5.23
C ILE A 18 -0.40 3.84 -4.40
N CYS A 19 -0.27 3.71 -3.07
CA CYS A 19 -1.39 3.32 -2.21
C CYS A 19 -2.55 4.33 -2.29
N GLN A 20 -2.24 5.63 -2.33
CA GLN A 20 -3.25 6.69 -2.51
C GLN A 20 -3.99 6.56 -3.84
N GLN A 21 -3.28 6.27 -4.94
CA GLN A 21 -3.93 6.02 -6.23
C GLN A 21 -4.84 4.79 -6.17
N LEU A 22 -4.38 3.70 -5.56
CA LEU A 22 -5.15 2.45 -5.43
C LEU A 22 -6.33 2.57 -4.46
N ALA A 23 -6.34 3.55 -3.56
CA ALA A 23 -7.50 3.86 -2.73
C ALA A 23 -8.71 4.36 -3.56
N HIS A 24 -8.47 4.86 -4.77
CA HIS A 24 -9.53 5.31 -5.69
C HIS A 24 -10.00 4.22 -6.67
N GLY A 25 -9.36 3.05 -6.67
CA GLY A 25 -9.73 1.93 -7.53
C GLY A 25 -8.55 1.09 -8.00
N GLN A 26 -8.85 -0.04 -8.63
CA GLN A 26 -7.83 -0.97 -9.11
C GLN A 26 -7.08 -0.39 -10.31
N ALA A 27 -5.77 -0.64 -10.38
CA ALA A 27 -4.94 -0.18 -11.50
C ALA A 27 -3.86 -1.19 -11.86
N THR A 28 -3.58 -1.32 -13.15
CA THR A 28 -2.45 -2.12 -13.67
C THR A 28 -1.12 -1.41 -13.42
N THR A 29 -0.02 -2.17 -13.45
CA THR A 29 1.33 -1.58 -13.40
C THR A 29 1.58 -0.55 -14.50
N GLY A 30 0.99 -0.73 -15.69
CA GLY A 30 1.12 0.22 -16.79
C GLY A 30 0.42 1.55 -16.52
N GLN A 31 -0.82 1.50 -15.99
CA GLN A 31 -1.55 2.69 -15.57
C GLN A 31 -0.82 3.43 -14.44
N LEU A 32 -0.34 2.70 -13.43
CA LEU A 32 0.44 3.30 -12.35
C LEU A 32 1.74 3.94 -12.87
N ALA A 33 2.48 3.25 -13.75
CA ALA A 33 3.72 3.80 -14.32
C ALA A 33 3.53 5.09 -15.12
N ALA A 34 2.34 5.33 -15.69
CA ALA A 34 2.05 6.59 -16.38
C ALA A 34 1.89 7.79 -15.42
N LEU A 35 1.72 7.56 -14.11
CA LEU A 35 1.47 8.59 -13.11
C LEU A 35 2.74 9.08 -12.38
N PHE A 36 3.87 8.41 -12.58
CA PHE A 36 5.11 8.70 -11.85
C PHE A 36 6.28 8.96 -12.80
N PRO A 37 7.22 9.86 -12.45
CA PRO A 37 8.42 10.14 -13.25
C PRO A 37 9.51 9.06 -13.05
N ILE A 38 9.13 7.79 -13.04
CA ILE A 38 10.04 6.64 -12.86
C ILE A 38 9.71 5.55 -13.87
N SER A 39 10.65 4.63 -14.06
CA SER A 39 10.48 3.55 -15.02
C SER A 39 9.41 2.55 -14.56
N ARG A 40 8.77 1.87 -15.52
CA ARG A 40 7.82 0.78 -15.23
C ARG A 40 8.45 -0.34 -14.37
N PRO A 41 9.71 -0.77 -14.57
CA PRO A 41 10.39 -1.69 -13.66
C PRO A 41 10.50 -1.16 -12.22
N ALA A 42 10.75 0.14 -12.03
CA ALA A 42 10.78 0.73 -10.69
C ALA A 42 9.40 0.68 -10.01
N VAL A 43 8.32 0.95 -10.75
CA VAL A 43 6.94 0.78 -10.25
C VAL A 43 6.64 -0.68 -9.90
N SER A 44 7.04 -1.64 -10.74
CA SER A 44 6.92 -3.07 -10.42
C SER A 44 7.65 -3.45 -9.13
N GLN A 45 8.84 -2.89 -8.90
CA GLN A 45 9.61 -3.11 -7.68
C GLN A 45 8.89 -2.54 -6.45
N HIS A 46 8.32 -1.33 -6.57
CA HIS A 46 7.50 -0.75 -5.50
C HIS A 46 6.25 -1.59 -5.20
N LEU A 47 5.54 -2.06 -6.23
CA LEU A 47 4.39 -2.95 -6.07
C LEU A 47 4.77 -4.29 -5.43
N LYS A 48 5.95 -4.82 -5.74
CA LYS A 48 6.48 -6.01 -5.07
C LYS A 48 6.66 -5.77 -3.57
N VAL A 49 7.31 -4.67 -3.18
CA VAL A 49 7.49 -4.34 -1.75
C VAL A 49 6.14 -4.14 -1.05
N LEU A 50 5.21 -3.43 -1.68
CA LEU A 50 3.87 -3.21 -1.12
C LEU A 50 3.10 -4.52 -0.96
N ARG A 51 3.16 -5.42 -1.94
CA ARG A 51 2.50 -6.73 -1.89
C ARG A 51 3.13 -7.63 -0.83
N ASP A 52 4.45 -7.67 -0.77
CA ASP A 52 5.19 -8.49 0.19
C ASP A 52 4.94 -7.96 1.63
N ALA A 53 4.58 -6.68 1.79
CA ALA A 53 4.09 -6.07 3.04
C ALA A 53 2.56 -6.16 3.26
N GLY A 54 1.83 -6.82 2.36
CA GLY A 54 0.38 -7.00 2.43
C GLY A 54 -0.48 -5.76 2.16
N LEU A 55 0.10 -4.65 1.69
CA LEU A 55 -0.61 -3.40 1.42
C LEU A 55 -1.37 -3.41 0.09
N VAL A 56 -1.02 -4.31 -0.83
CA VAL A 56 -1.71 -4.47 -2.11
C VAL A 56 -1.81 -5.94 -2.48
N ARG A 57 -2.83 -6.29 -3.27
CA ARG A 57 -2.97 -7.63 -3.86
C ARG A 57 -3.19 -7.54 -5.36
N SER A 58 -2.82 -8.62 -6.05
CA SER A 58 -2.96 -8.76 -7.50
C SER A 58 -4.32 -9.39 -7.82
N VAL A 59 -5.05 -8.82 -8.76
CA VAL A 59 -6.41 -9.24 -9.15
C VAL A 59 -6.45 -9.51 -10.64
N GLY A 60 -7.08 -10.62 -11.02
CA GLY A 60 -7.21 -11.03 -12.41
C GLY A 60 -6.00 -11.79 -12.94
N PRO A 61 -6.07 -12.28 -14.18
CA PRO A 61 -5.10 -13.25 -14.71
C PRO A 61 -3.79 -12.62 -15.21
N GLY A 62 -2.67 -13.08 -14.64
CA GLY A 62 -1.33 -13.00 -15.24
C GLY A 62 -0.81 -11.59 -15.59
N ARG A 63 -0.35 -11.39 -16.82
CA ARG A 63 0.34 -10.16 -17.27
C ARG A 63 -0.52 -8.90 -17.27
N LEU A 64 -1.85 -9.06 -17.18
CA LEU A 64 -2.82 -7.97 -17.14
C LEU A 64 -3.41 -7.79 -15.74
N SER A 65 -2.86 -8.43 -14.71
CA SER A 65 -3.38 -8.29 -13.35
C SER A 65 -3.37 -6.83 -12.92
N ALA A 66 -4.53 -6.38 -12.44
CA ALA A 66 -4.65 -5.13 -11.73
C ALA A 66 -4.13 -5.32 -10.29
N TYR A 67 -3.77 -4.21 -9.66
CA TYR A 67 -3.48 -4.16 -8.24
C TYR A 67 -4.64 -3.46 -7.55
N GLU A 68 -4.95 -3.91 -6.35
CA GLU A 68 -5.90 -3.27 -5.46
C GLU A 68 -5.28 -3.07 -4.09
N LEU A 69 -5.69 -2.00 -3.41
CA LEU A 69 -5.27 -1.72 -2.05
C LEU A 69 -5.88 -2.74 -1.09
N ASP A 70 -5.06 -3.23 -0.15
CA ASP A 70 -5.54 -3.88 1.06
C ASP A 70 -5.34 -2.91 2.23
N PRO A 71 -6.43 -2.38 2.82
CA PRO A 71 -6.32 -1.41 3.90
C PRO A 71 -5.94 -2.05 5.24
N ALA A 72 -6.00 -3.38 5.39
CA ALA A 72 -5.84 -4.05 6.69
C ALA A 72 -4.51 -3.70 7.41
N PRO A 73 -3.33 -3.70 6.75
CA PRO A 73 -2.08 -3.32 7.44
C PRO A 73 -2.06 -1.85 7.89
N LEU A 74 -2.74 -0.95 7.17
CA LEU A 74 -2.81 0.47 7.56
C LEU A 74 -3.69 0.65 8.80
N LEU A 75 -4.79 -0.10 8.90
CA LEU A 75 -5.65 -0.11 10.08
C LEU A 75 -4.92 -0.71 11.30
N GLU A 76 -4.10 -1.73 11.11
CA GLU A 76 -3.22 -2.27 12.17
C GLU A 76 -2.22 -1.20 12.66
N ILE A 77 -1.60 -0.45 11.74
CA ILE A 77 -0.70 0.68 12.08
C ILE A 77 -1.43 1.76 12.86
N GLU A 78 -2.62 2.16 12.39
CA GLU A 78 -3.43 3.19 13.05
C GLU A 78 -3.82 2.78 14.47
N ALA A 79 -4.31 1.54 14.64
CA ALA A 79 -4.70 1.01 15.94
C ALA A 79 -3.52 0.98 16.91
N TRP A 80 -2.35 0.52 16.46
CA TRP A 80 -1.13 0.54 17.27
C TRP A 80 -0.74 1.98 17.66
N ALA A 81 -0.76 2.92 16.71
CA ALA A 81 -0.40 4.31 16.97
C ALA A 81 -1.33 4.96 18.00
N ARG A 82 -2.65 4.72 17.92
CA ARG A 82 -3.63 5.19 18.91
C ARG A 82 -3.36 4.62 20.30
N ALA A 83 -3.13 3.31 20.38
CA ALA A 83 -2.83 2.62 21.64
C ALA A 83 -1.58 3.17 22.32
N VAL A 84 -0.50 3.42 21.57
CA VAL A 84 0.76 3.99 22.11
C VAL A 84 0.61 5.46 22.48
N ALA A 85 -0.18 6.24 21.73
CA ALA A 85 -0.44 7.65 22.02
C ALA A 85 -1.35 7.87 23.25
N GLY A 86 -1.79 6.80 23.93
CA GLY A 86 -2.68 6.90 25.10
C GLY A 86 -4.04 7.50 24.77
N SER A 87 -4.43 7.47 23.49
CA SER A 87 -5.69 8.03 23.00
C SER A 87 -6.63 6.89 22.62
N ASP A 88 -7.51 6.52 23.54
CA ASP A 88 -8.72 5.77 23.19
C ASP A 88 -9.82 6.79 22.85
N PRO A 89 -10.15 7.02 21.56
CA PRO A 89 -11.20 7.95 21.19
C PRO A 89 -12.61 7.46 21.59
N ASP A 90 -12.75 6.17 21.93
CA ASP A 90 -14.01 5.52 22.29
C ASP A 90 -14.13 5.23 23.81
N ALA A 91 -13.21 5.73 24.64
CA ALA A 91 -13.25 5.58 26.11
C ALA A 91 -14.33 6.44 26.82
N ARG A 92 -15.46 6.72 26.16
CA ARG A 92 -16.61 7.42 26.76
C ARG A 92 -17.94 6.73 26.47
#